data_AF-A0ABD5M332-F1
#
_entry.id   AF-A0ABD5M332-F1
#
_cell.length_a   1.000
_cell.length_b   1.000
_cell.length_c   1.000
_cell.angle_alpha   90.00
_cell.angle_beta   90.00
_cell.angle_gamma   90.00
#
_symmetry.space_group_name_H-M   'P 1'
#
loop_
_entity.id
_entity.type
_entity.pdbx_description
1 polymer ?
#
loop_
_entity_poly.entity_id
_entity_poly.type
_entity_poly.pdbx_seq_one_letter_code
_entity_poly.pdbx_strand_id
1 'polypeptide(L)'
;MERRALLAAFAGSAVALSGCVDEAVTGPATNETGDATASLDVELERVPHVVTAYEPSRSRGIDPEHIVPEPEIPDALREPLAAARDGGFETTDPSDALLTAVDEFRAYDSGTLKPYVEIDGTRYAFDHSLPTFTAELVEEAAEGYDPDRVFTEARQRDDIGSEAVETFVDALTAYGTNVARQTYRRCRRPESVAAFLGEYDYLEDQFGVSRIRTAVEHPDPPHSITARELGAADMWDRPVVDESELDAELITFFQRALASEHRAPALPGPDRSQLFADEVPAAYADLAAAYDEPPYYRIDGTVYDIAVGESRYDRLPVSVSVAPSEDAAREFSLTVAVAPENAAADVTGPYTFRSRGALPTALWVFDEGERRPLEIVDTRGVEGTQPNRSDGEALESLDADDELTATYAVPSDLPAGTYASRGLFFVSWNVPGQTPSESGVYPFEVTITVG
;
A
#
# COMPACT_ATOMS: atom_id res chain seq x y z
N MET A 1 -8.23 9.17 -28.00
CA MET A 1 -6.91 8.61 -27.64
C MET A 1 -6.89 8.61 -26.12
N GLU A 2 -7.58 7.64 -25.53
CA GLU A 2 -7.82 7.55 -24.08
C GLU A 2 -6.90 6.46 -23.52
N ARG A 3 -5.99 6.85 -22.62
CA ARG A 3 -5.18 5.94 -21.81
C ARG A 3 -5.85 5.85 -20.44
N ARG A 4 -6.58 4.76 -20.21
CA ARG A 4 -6.93 4.27 -18.87
C ARG A 4 -5.81 3.34 -18.41
N ALA A 5 -5.20 3.64 -17.28
CA ALA A 5 -4.33 2.71 -16.58
C ALA A 5 -4.46 2.96 -15.07
N LEU A 6 -4.77 1.87 -14.37
CA LEU A 6 -4.52 1.58 -12.96
C LEU A 6 -5.18 2.47 -11.92
N LEU A 7 -6.26 1.97 -11.34
CA LEU A 7 -6.40 1.80 -9.89
C LEU A 7 -7.59 0.87 -9.61
N ALA A 8 -7.27 -0.34 -9.12
CA ALA A 8 -8.22 -1.28 -8.56
C ALA A 8 -8.63 -0.76 -7.18
N ALA A 9 -9.66 0.08 -7.15
CA ALA A 9 -10.35 0.47 -5.94
C ALA A 9 -11.77 -0.14 -6.00
N PHE A 10 -12.09 -0.89 -4.95
CA PHE A 10 -13.37 -1.53 -4.69
C PHE A 10 -14.54 -0.53 -4.84
N ALA A 11 -15.45 -0.76 -5.79
CA ALA A 11 -16.82 -0.22 -5.80
C ALA A 11 -17.66 -0.98 -6.84
N GLY A 12 -18.83 -1.55 -6.53
CA GLY A 12 -20.16 -0.97 -6.76
C GLY A 12 -20.79 -1.83 -7.89
N SER A 13 -22.08 -2.11 -8.02
CA SER A 13 -23.30 -1.51 -7.48
C SER A 13 -24.39 -2.58 -7.44
N ALA A 14 -25.27 -2.52 -6.44
CA ALA A 14 -26.43 -3.37 -6.29
C ALA A 14 -27.61 -2.91 -7.17
N VAL A 15 -28.36 -3.87 -7.72
CA VAL A 15 -29.77 -3.70 -8.08
C VAL A 15 -30.54 -4.79 -7.35
N ALA A 16 -31.40 -4.36 -6.43
CA ALA A 16 -32.24 -5.21 -5.61
C ALA A 16 -33.32 -5.93 -6.43
N LEU A 17 -33.69 -7.15 -6.05
CA LEU A 17 -35.09 -7.63 -6.04
C LEU A 17 -35.26 -8.81 -5.06
N SER A 18 -36.42 -8.78 -4.39
CA SER A 18 -36.88 -9.53 -3.22
C SER A 18 -37.40 -10.95 -3.54
N GLY A 19 -37.40 -11.86 -2.56
CA GLY A 19 -38.40 -12.96 -2.54
C GLY A 19 -38.15 -14.19 -1.65
N CYS A 20 -38.74 -14.16 -0.44
CA CYS A 20 -39.52 -15.23 0.23
C CYS A 20 -38.91 -16.60 0.64
N VAL A 21 -38.76 -16.72 1.97
CA VAL A 21 -39.10 -17.82 2.91
C VAL A 21 -39.95 -18.99 2.36
N ASP A 22 -39.55 -20.24 2.67
CA ASP A 22 -40.43 -21.21 3.36
C ASP A 22 -39.68 -22.33 4.09
N GLU A 23 -40.25 -22.69 5.23
CA GLU A 23 -39.80 -23.57 6.31
C GLU A 23 -40.42 -24.97 6.15
N ALA A 24 -39.70 -26.07 6.42
CA ALA A 24 -40.35 -27.38 6.64
C ALA A 24 -39.52 -28.40 7.47
N VAL A 25 -39.89 -28.48 8.76
CA VAL A 25 -40.27 -29.67 9.54
C VAL A 25 -39.29 -30.85 9.67
N THR A 26 -38.88 -31.04 10.94
CA THR A 26 -38.24 -32.19 11.58
C THR A 26 -39.15 -33.42 11.77
N GLY A 27 -38.54 -34.61 11.74
CA GLY A 27 -39.12 -35.90 12.17
C GLY A 27 -38.06 -36.81 12.81
N PRO A 28 -38.41 -37.77 13.69
CA PRO A 28 -37.61 -38.10 14.87
C PRO A 28 -36.64 -39.30 14.75
N ALA A 29 -35.65 -39.22 15.65
CA ALA A 29 -34.60 -40.12 16.12
C ALA A 29 -34.71 -41.65 15.89
N THR A 30 -33.53 -42.23 15.61
CA THR A 30 -33.16 -43.60 15.95
C THR A 30 -31.90 -43.58 16.81
N ASN A 31 -32.02 -44.00 18.08
CA ASN A 31 -30.90 -44.24 18.98
C ASN A 31 -30.22 -45.56 18.59
N GLU A 32 -29.00 -45.48 18.07
CA GLU A 32 -28.06 -46.60 18.08
C GLU A 32 -26.89 -46.25 18.99
N THR A 33 -26.71 -47.07 20.02
CA THR A 33 -25.61 -46.98 20.99
C THR A 33 -24.36 -47.55 20.34
N GLY A 34 -23.61 -46.71 19.61
CA GLY A 34 -22.27 -47.02 19.09
C GLY A 34 -21.19 -46.65 20.10
N ASP A 35 -20.13 -47.47 20.16
CA ASP A 35 -18.87 -47.18 20.86
C ASP A 35 -18.44 -45.73 20.55
N ALA A 36 -18.31 -44.89 21.58
CA ALA A 36 -17.92 -43.49 21.43
C ALA A 36 -16.41 -43.40 21.12
N THR A 37 -16.03 -43.75 19.89
CA THR A 37 -14.91 -43.11 19.22
C THR A 37 -15.27 -41.63 19.12
N ALA A 38 -14.47 -40.74 19.71
CA ALA A 38 -14.65 -39.29 19.62
C ALA A 38 -14.98 -38.92 18.16
N SER A 39 -16.19 -38.44 17.91
CA SER A 39 -16.66 -38.09 16.57
C SER A 39 -16.35 -36.63 16.30
N LEU A 40 -15.72 -36.35 15.17
CA LEU A 40 -15.52 -35.00 14.67
C LEU A 40 -16.63 -34.64 13.69
N ASP A 41 -17.25 -33.49 13.88
CA ASP A 41 -18.19 -32.91 12.94
C ASP A 41 -17.73 -31.52 12.51
N VAL A 42 -17.93 -31.18 11.23
CA VAL A 42 -17.45 -29.93 10.63
C VAL A 42 -18.48 -29.31 9.70
N GLU A 43 -18.72 -28.01 9.87
CA GLU A 43 -19.59 -27.21 9.03
C GLU A 43 -18.83 -25.99 8.50
N LEU A 44 -19.14 -25.55 7.27
CA LEU A 44 -18.52 -24.38 6.66
C LEU A 44 -19.57 -23.32 6.35
N GLU A 45 -19.28 -22.10 6.78
CA GLU A 45 -20.10 -20.92 6.51
C GLU A 45 -19.28 -19.84 5.81
N ARG A 46 -19.94 -19.11 4.90
CA ARG A 46 -19.36 -17.97 4.19
C ARG A 46 -19.41 -16.74 5.10
N VAL A 47 -18.33 -15.96 5.14
CA VAL A 47 -18.29 -14.70 5.87
C VAL A 47 -18.30 -13.53 4.88
N PRO A 48 -19.34 -12.69 4.84
CA PRO A 48 -19.47 -11.67 3.80
C PRO A 48 -18.38 -10.59 3.88
N HIS A 49 -17.91 -10.22 5.07
CA HIS A 49 -16.96 -9.13 5.24
C HIS A 49 -15.70 -9.51 6.02
N VAL A 50 -14.57 -8.97 5.56
CA VAL A 50 -13.29 -9.02 6.27
C VAL A 50 -12.73 -7.63 6.43
N VAL A 51 -12.49 -7.24 7.66
CA VAL A 51 -11.88 -5.96 8.01
C VAL A 51 -10.44 -6.21 8.43
N THR A 52 -9.50 -5.58 7.74
CA THR A 52 -8.08 -5.59 8.14
C THR A 52 -7.72 -4.21 8.64
N ALA A 53 -7.15 -4.12 9.84
CA ALA A 53 -6.74 -2.86 10.44
C ALA A 53 -5.27 -2.88 10.88
N TYR A 54 -4.56 -1.79 10.65
CA TYR A 54 -3.15 -1.63 11.03
C TYR A 54 -2.71 -0.16 11.00
N GLU A 55 -1.62 0.19 11.67
CA GLU A 55 -1.02 1.51 11.55
C GLU A 55 -0.23 1.60 10.22
N PRO A 56 -0.59 2.51 9.30
CA PRO A 56 0.13 2.64 8.05
C PRO A 56 1.54 3.20 8.29
N SER A 57 2.48 2.83 7.41
CA SER A 57 3.82 3.42 7.44
C SER A 57 3.75 4.91 7.10
N ARG A 58 4.51 5.72 7.85
CA ARG A 58 4.58 7.18 7.69
C ARG A 58 5.24 7.63 6.38
N SER A 59 5.85 6.72 5.63
CA SER A 59 6.60 7.02 4.40
C SER A 59 5.75 7.36 3.18
N ARG A 60 4.42 7.34 3.28
CA ARG A 60 3.53 7.62 2.15
C ARG A 60 3.31 9.12 1.89
N GLY A 61 3.32 9.95 2.93
CA GLY A 61 3.16 11.41 2.81
C GLY A 61 4.44 12.18 3.10
N ILE A 62 4.28 13.41 3.62
CA ILE A 62 5.42 14.21 4.07
C ILE A 62 6.09 13.52 5.26
N ASP A 63 7.35 13.15 5.12
CA ASP A 63 8.13 12.62 6.24
C ASP A 63 8.25 13.70 7.33
N PRO A 64 7.85 13.44 8.59
CA PRO A 64 8.04 14.38 9.68
C PRO A 64 9.49 14.82 9.87
N GLU A 65 10.48 14.00 9.49
CA GLU A 65 11.90 14.38 9.52
C GLU A 65 12.26 15.44 8.48
N HIS A 66 11.44 15.62 7.44
CA HIS A 66 11.60 16.68 6.45
C HIS A 66 10.93 17.99 6.88
N ILE A 67 10.30 18.04 8.06
CA ILE A 67 9.72 19.27 8.60
C ILE A 67 10.77 20.00 9.42
N VAL A 68 11.21 21.16 8.92
CA VAL A 68 12.22 21.98 9.57
C VAL A 68 11.59 22.79 10.72
N PRO A 69 12.09 22.68 11.96
CA PRO A 69 11.56 23.46 13.07
C PRO A 69 11.99 24.94 12.95
N GLU A 70 11.14 25.85 13.43
CA GLU A 70 11.35 27.30 13.36
C GLU A 70 12.77 27.81 13.72
N PRO A 71 13.46 27.30 14.76
CA PRO A 71 14.81 27.76 15.11
C PRO A 71 15.88 27.45 14.05
N GLU A 72 15.65 26.44 13.20
CA GLU A 72 16.57 26.01 12.15
C GLU A 72 16.32 26.76 10.83
N ILE A 73 15.26 27.57 10.75
CA ILE A 73 14.99 28.43 9.59
C ILE A 73 16.08 29.52 9.51
N PRO A 74 16.74 29.71 8.34
CA PRO A 74 17.71 30.78 8.12
C PRO A 74 17.13 32.16 8.40
N ASP A 75 17.93 33.04 9.04
CA ASP A 75 17.50 34.39 9.45
C ASP A 75 16.88 35.20 8.30
N ALA A 76 17.48 35.14 7.11
CA ALA A 76 17.02 35.87 5.93
C ALA A 76 15.68 35.35 5.36
N LEU A 77 15.23 34.16 5.77
CA LEU A 77 13.96 33.57 5.37
C LEU A 77 12.83 33.79 6.38
N ARG A 78 13.13 34.07 7.66
CA ARG A 78 12.09 34.16 8.70
C ARG A 78 11.03 35.23 8.40
N GLU A 79 11.44 36.43 8.02
CA GLU A 79 10.50 37.52 7.69
C GLU A 79 9.71 37.22 6.41
N PRO A 80 10.32 36.77 5.29
CA PRO A 80 9.56 36.33 4.12
C PRO A 80 8.57 35.19 4.39
N LEU A 81 8.92 34.19 5.19
CA LEU A 81 8.01 33.10 5.54
C LEU A 81 6.86 33.58 6.45
N ALA A 82 7.15 34.48 7.39
CA ALA A 82 6.11 35.11 8.20
C ALA A 82 5.14 35.95 7.35
N ALA A 83 5.65 36.74 6.40
CA ALA A 83 4.82 37.48 5.46
C ALA A 83 4.03 36.54 4.52
N ALA A 84 4.63 35.43 4.09
CA ALA A 84 3.96 34.43 3.27
C ALA A 84 2.78 33.78 3.99
N ARG A 85 2.86 33.58 5.31
CA ARG A 85 1.74 33.12 6.16
C ARG A 85 0.60 34.14 6.21
N ASP A 86 0.91 35.43 6.26
CA ASP A 86 -0.06 36.49 6.50
C ASP A 86 -0.72 37.05 5.22
N GLY A 87 -0.47 36.44 4.05
CA GLY A 87 -1.10 36.83 2.78
C GLY A 87 -0.19 36.78 1.54
N GLY A 88 1.06 36.34 1.70
CA GLY A 88 2.04 36.23 0.62
C GLY A 88 3.16 37.26 0.75
N PHE A 89 4.39 36.83 0.52
CA PHE A 89 5.53 37.72 0.35
C PHE A 89 5.69 38.08 -1.12
N GLU A 90 5.89 39.35 -1.45
CA GLU A 90 6.21 39.82 -2.80
C GLU A 90 7.38 40.81 -2.79
N THR A 91 8.27 40.69 -3.77
CA THR A 91 9.37 41.63 -4.01
C THR A 91 9.64 41.76 -5.51
N THR A 92 10.13 42.92 -5.94
CA THR A 92 10.64 43.11 -7.30
C THR A 92 12.14 42.87 -7.42
N ASP A 93 12.85 42.79 -6.29
CA ASP A 93 14.31 42.68 -6.22
C ASP A 93 14.70 41.84 -4.98
N PRO A 94 14.73 40.50 -5.09
CA PRO A 94 15.07 39.64 -3.97
C PRO A 94 16.55 39.80 -3.63
N SER A 95 16.85 39.98 -2.35
CA SER A 95 18.24 40.14 -1.92
C SER A 95 19.06 38.86 -2.14
N ASP A 96 20.36 39.02 -2.39
CA ASP A 96 21.33 37.92 -2.43
C ASP A 96 21.24 37.00 -1.21
N ALA A 97 20.99 37.55 -0.02
CA ALA A 97 20.84 36.80 1.22
C ALA A 97 19.58 35.93 1.22
N LEU A 98 18.46 36.43 0.68
CA LEU A 98 17.23 35.66 0.52
C LEU A 98 17.41 34.52 -0.49
N LEU A 99 18.03 34.80 -1.64
CA LEU A 99 18.29 33.78 -2.67
C LEU A 99 19.20 32.67 -2.13
N THR A 100 20.27 33.04 -1.41
CA THR A 100 21.16 32.08 -0.74
C THR A 100 20.42 31.28 0.33
N ALA A 101 19.61 31.92 1.16
CA ALA A 101 18.87 31.24 2.22
C ALA A 101 17.87 30.21 1.66
N VAL A 102 17.19 30.51 0.53
CA VAL A 102 16.33 29.52 -0.16
C VAL A 102 17.15 28.33 -0.67
N ASP A 103 18.35 28.57 -1.20
CA ASP A 103 19.21 27.50 -1.69
C ASP A 103 19.81 26.63 -0.57
N GLU A 104 20.15 27.21 0.58
CA GLU A 104 20.58 26.45 1.76
C GLU A 104 19.44 25.62 2.33
N PHE A 105 18.23 26.18 2.36
CA PHE A 105 17.03 25.46 2.79
C PHE A 105 16.65 24.29 1.86
N ARG A 106 17.11 24.31 0.60
CA ARG A 106 16.89 23.26 -0.43
C ARG A 106 17.76 22.02 -0.28
N ALA A 107 18.74 21.99 0.63
CA ALA A 107 19.86 21.05 0.59
C ALA A 107 19.53 19.54 0.72
N TYR A 108 18.26 19.12 0.69
CA TYR A 108 17.84 17.75 0.93
C TYR A 108 16.93 17.08 -0.13
N ASP A 109 16.70 17.65 -1.32
CA ASP A 109 15.94 16.89 -2.34
C ASP A 109 16.34 17.16 -3.79
N SER A 110 16.25 16.08 -4.57
CA SER A 110 16.44 15.81 -5.99
C SER A 110 15.63 16.72 -6.96
N GLY A 111 15.70 18.03 -6.77
CA GLY A 111 15.17 19.01 -7.72
C GLY A 111 13.77 19.55 -7.39
N THR A 112 13.15 19.17 -6.28
CA THR A 112 11.93 19.82 -5.78
C THR A 112 12.21 20.53 -4.47
N LEU A 113 12.04 21.85 -4.42
CA LEU A 113 12.01 22.55 -3.12
C LEU A 113 10.78 22.06 -2.36
N LYS A 114 11.00 21.39 -1.24
CA LYS A 114 9.95 20.99 -0.31
C LYS A 114 10.27 21.58 1.07
N PRO A 115 10.05 22.88 1.27
CA PRO A 115 10.44 23.57 2.48
C PRO A 115 9.29 23.44 3.46
N TYR A 116 9.08 22.23 3.97
CA TYR A 116 8.09 22.01 5.01
C TYR A 116 8.65 22.54 6.32
N VAL A 117 7.91 23.41 6.99
CA VAL A 117 8.37 23.99 8.27
C VAL A 117 7.28 23.89 9.31
N GLU A 118 7.68 23.92 10.58
CA GLU A 118 6.78 24.09 11.71
C GLU A 118 7.05 25.44 12.38
N ILE A 119 6.04 26.32 12.38
CA ILE A 119 6.05 27.65 13.04
C ILE A 119 4.86 27.69 13.99
N ASP A 120 5.11 28.04 15.25
CA ASP A 120 4.07 28.11 16.30
C ASP A 120 3.23 26.81 16.42
N GLY A 121 3.83 25.64 16.14
CA GLY A 121 3.15 24.33 16.15
C GLY A 121 2.23 24.06 14.95
N THR A 122 2.20 24.96 13.97
CA THR A 122 1.47 24.78 12.71
C THR A 122 2.45 24.50 11.58
N ARG A 123 2.11 23.54 10.73
CA ARG A 123 2.98 23.08 9.63
C ARG A 123 2.59 23.75 8.34
N TYR A 124 3.58 24.15 7.55
CA TYR A 124 3.38 24.84 6.28
C TYR A 124 4.27 24.27 5.19
N ALA A 125 3.74 24.19 3.98
CA ALA A 125 4.53 24.12 2.77
C ALA A 125 4.70 25.53 2.23
N PHE A 126 5.93 25.87 1.82
CA PHE A 126 6.18 27.11 1.10
C PHE A 126 6.55 26.84 -0.35
N ASP A 127 5.95 27.61 -1.24
CA ASP A 127 6.31 27.65 -2.64
C ASP A 127 6.88 29.03 -2.95
N HIS A 128 7.72 29.13 -3.97
CA HIS A 128 8.30 30.39 -4.37
C HIS A 128 8.34 30.56 -5.89
N SER A 129 8.35 31.81 -6.32
CA SER A 129 8.57 32.23 -7.71
C SER A 129 9.76 33.20 -7.78
N LEU A 130 10.86 32.84 -7.09
CA LEU A 130 12.12 33.58 -7.18
C LEU A 130 12.90 33.16 -8.45
N PRO A 131 13.76 34.02 -9.00
CA PRO A 131 14.60 33.67 -10.13
C PRO A 131 15.42 32.43 -9.80
N THR A 132 15.28 31.38 -10.60
CA THR A 132 15.93 30.09 -10.36
C THR A 132 16.70 29.66 -11.60
N PHE A 133 18.02 29.65 -11.50
CA PHE A 133 18.89 29.05 -12.50
C PHE A 133 18.69 27.54 -12.52
N THR A 134 18.48 27.00 -13.71
CA THR A 134 18.32 25.56 -13.95
C THR A 134 19.33 25.07 -14.97
N ALA A 135 19.81 23.84 -14.77
CA ALA A 135 20.61 23.12 -15.75
C ALA A 135 20.22 21.64 -15.80
N GLU A 136 20.28 21.04 -16.99
CA GLU A 136 20.02 19.62 -17.22
C GLU A 136 20.81 19.12 -18.43
N LEU A 137 20.99 17.80 -18.55
CA LEU A 137 21.54 17.21 -19.77
C LEU A 137 20.43 16.90 -20.77
N VAL A 138 20.64 17.28 -22.02
CA VAL A 138 19.76 16.87 -23.13
C VAL A 138 19.79 15.33 -23.23
N GLU A 139 18.62 14.71 -23.37
CA GLU A 139 18.49 13.24 -23.42
C GLU A 139 19.22 12.63 -24.62
N GLU A 140 19.25 13.33 -25.75
CA GLU A 140 19.94 12.90 -26.96
C GLU A 140 21.46 13.13 -26.84
N ALA A 141 22.23 12.11 -27.19
CA ALA A 141 23.68 12.22 -27.30
C ALA A 141 24.04 13.31 -28.33
N ALA A 142 25.00 14.15 -27.97
CA ALA A 142 25.45 15.22 -28.84
C ALA A 142 26.25 14.66 -30.03
N GLU A 143 25.98 15.17 -31.23
CA GLU A 143 26.79 14.92 -32.42
C GLU A 143 27.54 16.19 -32.83
N GLY A 144 28.78 16.04 -33.31
CA GLY A 144 29.57 17.17 -33.83
C GLY A 144 29.99 18.21 -32.80
N TYR A 145 30.08 17.81 -31.53
CA TYR A 145 30.57 18.66 -30.44
C TYR A 145 32.09 18.87 -30.51
N ASP A 146 32.56 19.97 -29.92
CA ASP A 146 33.98 20.24 -29.73
C ASP A 146 34.50 19.44 -28.54
N PRO A 147 35.44 18.49 -28.72
CA PRO A 147 35.99 17.69 -27.62
C PRO A 147 36.64 18.51 -26.51
N ASP A 148 37.16 19.70 -26.83
CA ASP A 148 37.80 20.59 -25.84
C ASP A 148 36.76 21.28 -24.93
N ARG A 149 35.47 21.23 -25.30
CA ARG A 149 34.31 21.76 -24.56
C ARG A 149 33.56 20.69 -23.76
N VAL A 150 34.11 19.47 -23.66
CA VAL A 150 33.50 18.35 -22.93
C VAL A 150 34.20 18.17 -21.59
N PHE A 151 33.41 18.16 -20.52
CA PHE A 151 33.88 17.70 -19.22
C PHE A 151 33.73 16.17 -19.10
N THR A 152 34.83 15.47 -18.84
CA THR A 152 34.84 14.02 -18.62
C THR A 152 35.23 13.73 -17.17
N GLU A 153 34.26 13.36 -16.34
CA GLU A 153 34.49 13.13 -14.91
C GLU A 153 35.59 12.07 -14.66
N ALA A 154 35.57 10.96 -15.40
CA ALA A 154 36.56 9.89 -15.27
C ALA A 154 38.01 10.33 -15.52
N ARG A 155 38.23 11.50 -16.15
CA ARG A 155 39.56 12.05 -16.44
C ARG A 155 39.88 13.32 -15.66
N GLN A 156 38.86 14.08 -15.26
CA GLN A 156 38.99 15.45 -14.75
C GLN A 156 38.34 15.64 -13.38
N ARG A 157 37.95 14.56 -12.68
CA ARG A 157 37.36 14.64 -11.32
C ARG A 157 38.28 15.38 -10.34
N ASP A 158 39.58 15.12 -10.40
CA ASP A 158 40.58 15.79 -9.55
C ASP A 158 40.78 17.28 -9.92
N ASP A 159 40.27 17.72 -11.08
CA ASP A 159 40.30 19.11 -11.53
C ASP A 159 39.08 19.92 -11.04
N ILE A 160 38.08 19.25 -10.41
CA ILE A 160 36.94 19.92 -9.78
C ILE A 160 37.42 20.63 -8.50
N GLY A 161 37.81 21.90 -8.65
CA GLY A 161 38.32 22.73 -7.55
C GLY A 161 37.26 23.37 -6.64
N SER A 162 35.98 22.97 -6.74
CA SER A 162 34.87 23.60 -6.00
C SER A 162 33.74 22.61 -5.72
N GLU A 163 33.34 22.52 -4.46
CA GLU A 163 32.17 21.72 -4.00
C GLU A 163 30.88 22.07 -4.75
N ALA A 164 30.71 23.34 -5.14
CA ALA A 164 29.55 23.78 -5.91
C ALA A 164 29.54 23.22 -7.35
N VAL A 165 30.72 23.04 -7.95
CA VAL A 165 30.87 22.41 -9.27
C VAL A 165 30.73 20.89 -9.15
N GLU A 166 31.25 20.29 -8.08
CA GLU A 166 31.03 18.86 -7.79
C GLU A 166 29.54 18.56 -7.66
N THR A 167 28.82 19.31 -6.81
CA THR A 167 27.36 19.20 -6.66
C THR A 167 26.61 19.41 -7.99
N PHE A 168 27.09 20.32 -8.83
CA PHE A 168 26.51 20.59 -10.14
C PHE A 168 26.68 19.40 -11.09
N VAL A 169 27.91 18.87 -11.18
CA VAL A 169 28.22 17.69 -12.01
C VAL A 169 27.43 16.49 -11.52
N ASP A 170 27.47 16.20 -10.21
CA ASP A 170 26.79 15.07 -9.57
C ASP A 170 25.28 15.07 -9.80
N ALA A 171 24.66 16.26 -9.80
CA ALA A 171 23.23 16.38 -10.09
C ALA A 171 22.90 16.02 -11.55
N LEU A 172 23.80 16.32 -12.49
CA LEU A 172 23.57 16.13 -13.92
C LEU A 172 23.96 14.73 -14.41
N THR A 173 24.94 14.09 -13.76
CA THR A 173 25.46 12.77 -14.13
C THR A 173 24.57 11.64 -13.62
N ALA A 174 24.39 10.62 -14.46
CA ALA A 174 23.90 9.34 -13.99
C ALA A 174 25.05 8.42 -13.54
N TYR A 175 24.95 7.88 -12.33
CA TYR A 175 25.87 6.86 -11.79
C TYR A 175 25.21 5.48 -11.72
N GLY A 176 25.55 4.60 -12.66
CA GLY A 176 25.04 3.23 -12.71
C GLY A 176 23.53 3.17 -12.95
N THR A 177 22.90 2.05 -12.59
CA THR A 177 21.45 1.84 -12.77
C THR A 177 20.59 2.56 -11.73
N ASN A 178 21.20 3.14 -10.69
CA ASN A 178 20.49 3.55 -9.47
C ASN A 178 20.44 5.07 -9.27
N VAL A 179 21.24 5.84 -10.01
CA VAL A 179 21.24 7.31 -9.94
C VAL A 179 20.90 7.83 -11.33
N ALA A 180 19.69 8.36 -11.49
CA ALA A 180 19.24 8.98 -12.72
C ALA A 180 19.79 10.41 -12.84
N ARG A 181 19.95 10.91 -14.07
CA ARG A 181 20.23 12.33 -14.34
C ARG A 181 19.13 13.19 -13.71
N GLN A 182 19.49 14.29 -13.06
CA GLN A 182 18.55 15.25 -12.48
C GLN A 182 18.72 16.65 -13.10
N THR A 183 17.81 17.54 -12.74
CA THR A 183 17.93 18.97 -13.03
C THR A 183 18.60 19.67 -11.85
N TYR A 184 19.74 20.31 -12.09
CA TYR A 184 20.36 21.21 -11.11
C TYR A 184 19.54 22.50 -11.01
N ARG A 185 19.24 22.96 -9.79
CA ARG A 185 18.44 24.17 -9.54
C ARG A 185 19.03 25.02 -8.41
N ARG A 186 19.26 26.31 -8.66
CA ARG A 186 19.68 27.29 -7.64
C ARG A 186 19.09 28.67 -7.89
N CYS A 187 18.61 29.34 -6.85
CA CYS A 187 18.21 30.74 -6.91
C CYS A 187 19.41 31.65 -7.19
N ARG A 188 20.54 31.36 -6.53
CA ARG A 188 21.82 32.03 -6.74
C ARG A 188 22.82 31.09 -7.38
N ARG A 189 23.06 31.27 -8.69
CA ARG A 189 24.09 30.50 -9.40
C ARG A 189 25.48 30.83 -8.83
N PRO A 190 26.24 29.84 -8.31
CA PRO A 190 27.61 30.06 -7.85
C PRO A 190 28.54 30.52 -8.97
N GLU A 191 29.50 31.40 -8.67
CA GLU A 191 30.46 31.89 -9.66
C GLU A 191 31.33 30.76 -10.25
N SER A 192 31.67 29.76 -9.45
CA SER A 192 32.43 28.59 -9.91
C SER A 192 31.65 27.76 -10.94
N VAL A 193 30.34 27.60 -10.75
CA VAL A 193 29.45 26.94 -11.75
C VAL A 193 29.35 27.79 -13.02
N ALA A 194 29.29 29.12 -12.89
CA ALA A 194 29.29 30.02 -14.05
C ALA A 194 30.61 29.94 -14.84
N ALA A 195 31.75 29.86 -14.14
CA ALA A 195 33.06 29.66 -14.75
C ALA A 195 33.16 28.30 -15.46
N PHE A 196 32.68 27.23 -14.81
CA PHE A 196 32.61 25.88 -15.39
C PHE A 196 31.80 25.86 -16.69
N LEU A 197 30.61 26.45 -16.70
CA LEU A 197 29.77 26.57 -17.92
C LEU A 197 30.39 27.49 -18.98
N GLY A 198 31.28 28.40 -18.57
CA GLY A 198 32.10 29.19 -19.47
C GLY A 198 33.17 28.35 -20.19
N GLU A 199 33.60 27.23 -19.60
CA GLU A 199 34.64 26.33 -20.13
C GLU A 199 34.07 25.08 -20.83
N TYR A 200 32.94 24.56 -20.36
CA TYR A 200 32.33 23.34 -20.88
C TYR A 200 30.87 23.55 -21.29
N ASP A 201 30.51 23.04 -22.47
CA ASP A 201 29.12 23.02 -22.97
C ASP A 201 28.48 21.64 -22.88
N TYR A 202 29.31 20.62 -22.67
CA TYR A 202 28.94 19.21 -22.70
C TYR A 202 29.51 18.48 -21.49
N LEU A 203 28.81 17.43 -21.09
CA LEU A 203 29.20 16.56 -20.00
C LEU A 203 29.12 15.11 -20.49
N GLU A 204 30.13 14.32 -20.17
CA GLU A 204 30.17 12.88 -20.44
C GLU A 204 29.73 12.09 -19.21
N ASP A 205 28.68 11.27 -19.35
CA ASP A 205 28.27 10.28 -18.35
C ASP A 205 28.20 8.87 -18.96
N GLN A 206 27.63 7.90 -18.24
CA GLN A 206 27.53 6.51 -18.70
C GLN A 206 26.72 6.32 -20.00
N PHE A 207 25.88 7.29 -20.39
CA PHE A 207 25.10 7.27 -21.63
C PHE A 207 25.80 8.02 -22.78
N GLY A 208 27.00 8.56 -22.54
CA GLY A 208 27.82 9.27 -23.50
C GLY A 208 27.82 10.78 -23.29
N VAL A 209 28.25 11.52 -24.32
CA VAL A 209 28.39 12.98 -24.25
C VAL A 209 27.04 13.64 -24.53
N SER A 210 26.56 14.45 -23.59
CA SER A 210 25.30 15.17 -23.68
C SER A 210 25.52 16.67 -23.48
N ARG A 211 24.72 17.50 -24.17
CA ARG A 211 24.80 18.96 -24.04
C ARG A 211 24.16 19.40 -22.72
N ILE A 212 24.81 20.34 -22.03
CA ILE A 212 24.22 21.01 -20.88
C ILE A 212 23.25 22.10 -21.39
N ARG A 213 21.96 21.96 -21.07
CA ARG A 213 20.95 22.99 -21.31
C ARG A 213 20.76 23.78 -20.03
N THR A 214 20.78 25.11 -20.14
CA THR A 214 20.53 26.00 -19.01
C THR A 214 19.35 26.93 -19.27
N ALA A 215 18.63 27.29 -18.22
CA ALA A 215 17.54 28.26 -18.26
C ALA A 215 17.44 29.03 -16.94
N VAL A 216 16.57 30.04 -16.92
CA VAL A 216 16.17 30.74 -15.69
C VAL A 216 14.65 30.67 -15.61
N GLU A 217 14.14 29.99 -14.58
CA GLU A 217 12.74 30.00 -14.21
C GLU A 217 12.43 31.30 -13.44
N HIS A 218 11.24 31.87 -13.65
CA HIS A 218 10.79 33.12 -13.01
C HIS A 218 11.79 34.29 -13.10
N PRO A 219 12.27 34.66 -14.31
CA PRO A 219 13.29 35.71 -14.46
C PRO A 219 12.76 37.12 -14.18
N ASP A 220 11.45 37.33 -14.33
CA ASP A 220 10.83 38.65 -14.24
C ASP A 220 9.98 38.79 -12.96
N PRO A 221 9.94 39.99 -12.34
CA PRO A 221 9.12 40.25 -11.16
C PRO A 221 7.61 40.36 -11.49
N PRO A 222 6.72 40.28 -10.47
CA PRO A 222 7.01 40.14 -9.05
C PRO A 222 7.45 38.74 -8.67
N HIS A 223 8.41 38.65 -7.76
CA HIS A 223 8.85 37.42 -7.14
C HIS A 223 8.11 37.22 -5.83
N SER A 224 7.70 35.99 -5.56
CA SER A 224 6.86 35.71 -4.40
C SER A 224 7.30 34.48 -3.61
N ILE A 225 6.89 34.44 -2.35
CA ILE A 225 6.87 33.24 -1.52
C ILE A 225 5.45 33.13 -0.94
N THR A 226 4.83 31.97 -1.10
CA THR A 226 3.48 31.69 -0.60
C THR A 226 3.54 30.57 0.42
N ALA A 227 2.71 30.67 1.45
CA ALA A 227 2.57 29.62 2.46
C ALA A 227 1.22 28.92 2.31
N ARG A 228 1.22 27.60 2.46
CA ARG A 228 0.02 26.79 2.57
C ARG A 228 0.11 25.95 3.82
N GLU A 229 -0.90 26.05 4.67
CA GLU A 229 -1.01 25.18 5.85
C GLU A 229 -1.13 23.71 5.41
N LEU A 230 -0.37 22.85 6.07
CA LEU A 230 -0.36 21.40 5.84
C LEU A 230 -1.37 20.74 6.77
N GLY A 231 -2.32 20.04 6.16
CA GLY A 231 -3.29 19.23 6.89
C GLY A 231 -2.79 17.80 7.12
N ALA A 232 -3.60 17.00 7.82
CA ALA A 232 -3.34 15.57 7.97
C ALA A 232 -3.28 14.86 6.61
N ALA A 233 -4.06 15.31 5.63
CA ALA A 233 -4.05 14.73 4.29
C ALA A 233 -2.67 14.85 3.61
N ASP A 234 -2.00 16.00 3.74
CA ASP A 234 -0.65 16.18 3.19
C ASP A 234 0.38 15.27 3.89
N MET A 235 0.23 15.09 5.20
CA MET A 235 1.13 14.27 6.00
C MET A 235 1.03 12.77 5.67
N TRP A 236 -0.11 12.33 5.16
CA TRP A 236 -0.39 10.91 4.89
C TRP A 236 -0.56 10.58 3.41
N ASP A 237 -0.50 11.58 2.53
CA ASP A 237 -0.84 11.51 1.10
C ASP A 237 -2.23 10.90 0.84
N ARG A 238 -3.12 11.07 1.82
CA ARG A 238 -4.46 10.48 1.83
C ARG A 238 -5.32 11.17 2.87
N PRO A 239 -6.62 11.40 2.62
CA PRO A 239 -7.52 11.98 3.62
C PRO A 239 -7.49 11.19 4.93
N VAL A 240 -7.54 11.90 6.05
CA VAL A 240 -7.65 11.32 7.39
C VAL A 240 -8.95 11.79 8.00
N VAL A 241 -9.85 10.85 8.29
CA VAL A 241 -11.14 11.12 8.93
C VAL A 241 -10.98 11.01 10.43
N ASP A 242 -11.32 12.06 11.15
CA ASP A 242 -11.30 12.09 12.60
C ASP A 242 -12.47 11.31 13.21
N GLU A 243 -12.22 10.66 14.34
CA GLU A 243 -13.25 9.96 15.12
C GLU A 243 -14.49 10.83 15.39
N SER A 244 -14.33 12.14 15.56
CA SER A 244 -15.45 13.08 15.77
C SER A 244 -16.39 13.24 14.56
N GLU A 245 -15.96 12.79 13.38
CA GLU A 245 -16.74 12.82 12.14
C GLU A 245 -17.43 11.48 11.86
N LEU A 246 -17.14 10.44 12.65
CA LEU A 246 -17.68 9.10 12.47
C LEU A 246 -18.93 8.86 13.34
N ASP A 247 -19.87 8.07 12.82
CA ASP A 247 -20.97 7.55 13.60
C ASP A 247 -20.50 6.62 14.72
N ALA A 248 -21.14 6.69 15.89
CA ALA A 248 -20.74 5.90 17.08
C ALA A 248 -20.74 4.38 16.84
N GLU A 249 -21.66 3.89 16.00
CA GLU A 249 -21.71 2.48 15.61
C GLU A 249 -20.49 2.09 14.77
N LEU A 250 -20.05 2.97 13.86
CA LEU A 250 -18.87 2.75 13.03
C LEU A 250 -17.59 2.80 13.85
N ILE A 251 -17.49 3.72 14.82
CA ILE A 251 -16.39 3.78 15.78
C ILE A 251 -16.30 2.45 16.56
N THR A 252 -17.42 1.97 17.09
CA THR A 252 -17.48 0.69 17.83
C THR A 252 -17.04 -0.48 16.95
N PHE A 253 -17.46 -0.49 15.68
CA PHE A 253 -17.06 -1.50 14.70
C PHE A 253 -15.56 -1.47 14.41
N PHE A 254 -14.98 -0.28 14.20
CA PHE A 254 -13.54 -0.11 13.98
C PHE A 254 -12.72 -0.49 15.22
N GLN A 255 -13.16 -0.09 16.42
CA GLN A 255 -12.53 -0.52 17.66
C GLN A 255 -12.56 -2.04 17.84
N ARG A 256 -13.67 -2.71 17.46
CA ARG A 256 -13.74 -4.17 17.43
C ARG A 256 -12.76 -4.77 16.43
N ALA A 257 -12.59 -4.15 15.26
CA ALA A 257 -11.61 -4.59 14.27
C ALA A 257 -10.17 -4.43 14.78
N LEU A 258 -9.84 -3.32 15.42
CA LEU A 258 -8.53 -3.06 16.04
C LEU A 258 -8.23 -4.00 17.21
N ALA A 259 -9.24 -4.32 18.02
CA ALA A 259 -9.11 -5.26 19.14
C ALA A 259 -9.09 -6.73 18.70
N SER A 260 -9.36 -7.04 17.43
CA SER A 260 -9.32 -8.40 16.92
C SER A 260 -7.88 -8.91 16.89
N GLU A 261 -7.68 -10.17 17.25
CA GLU A 261 -6.32 -10.69 17.39
C GLU A 261 -5.57 -10.79 16.06
N HIS A 262 -4.25 -10.61 16.15
CA HIS A 262 -3.34 -10.84 15.04
C HIS A 262 -3.37 -12.31 14.59
N ARG A 263 -3.58 -12.52 13.29
CA ARG A 263 -3.76 -13.83 12.67
C ARG A 263 -2.45 -14.39 12.07
N ALA A 264 -1.39 -14.62 12.86
CA ALA A 264 -0.15 -15.28 12.37
C ALA A 264 -0.32 -16.77 11.97
N PRO A 265 0.14 -17.24 10.80
CA PRO A 265 0.89 -16.52 9.77
C PRO A 265 0.05 -15.83 8.69
N ALA A 266 -1.28 -15.90 8.74
CA ALA A 266 -2.17 -15.33 7.71
C ALA A 266 -2.00 -13.81 7.51
N LEU A 267 -1.37 -13.10 8.44
CA LEU A 267 -1.06 -11.67 8.34
C LEU A 267 0.48 -11.42 8.41
N PRO A 268 1.01 -10.45 7.63
CA PRO A 268 2.46 -10.17 7.51
C PRO A 268 3.18 -9.70 8.76
N GLY A 269 2.47 -9.21 9.78
CA GLY A 269 3.10 -8.59 10.94
C GLY A 269 2.13 -8.46 12.12
N PRO A 270 2.65 -8.48 13.36
CA PRO A 270 1.85 -8.48 14.59
C PRO A 270 1.09 -7.17 14.83
N ASP A 271 1.41 -6.13 14.08
CA ASP A 271 0.76 -4.81 14.03
C ASP A 271 -0.60 -4.83 13.30
N ARG A 272 -0.97 -5.98 12.69
CA ARG A 272 -2.20 -6.13 11.91
C ARG A 272 -3.22 -6.99 12.63
N SER A 273 -4.45 -6.51 12.67
CA SER A 273 -5.62 -7.25 13.10
C SER A 273 -6.53 -7.60 11.94
N GLN A 274 -7.36 -8.63 12.12
CA GLN A 274 -8.37 -9.00 11.13
C GLN A 274 -9.66 -9.46 11.81
N LEU A 275 -10.76 -8.79 11.46
CA LEU A 275 -12.11 -9.11 11.92
C LEU A 275 -12.91 -9.72 10.76
N PHE A 276 -13.60 -10.81 11.06
CA PHE A 276 -14.59 -11.45 10.18
C PHE A 276 -15.96 -11.00 10.67
N ALA A 277 -16.77 -10.44 9.77
CA ALA A 277 -18.04 -9.83 10.14
C ALA A 277 -19.15 -10.19 9.15
N ASP A 278 -20.33 -10.48 9.68
CA ASP A 278 -21.53 -10.73 8.89
C ASP A 278 -22.12 -9.43 8.34
N GLU A 279 -22.01 -8.35 9.12
CA GLU A 279 -22.54 -7.04 8.78
C GLU A 279 -21.52 -5.94 9.04
N VAL A 280 -21.60 -4.89 8.23
CA VAL A 280 -20.87 -3.64 8.37
C VAL A 280 -21.91 -2.54 8.63
N PRO A 281 -21.66 -1.60 9.55
CA PRO A 281 -22.59 -0.49 9.80
C PRO A 281 -22.94 0.26 8.52
N ALA A 282 -24.23 0.57 8.32
CA ALA A 282 -24.73 1.15 7.07
C ALA A 282 -24.03 2.48 6.70
N ALA A 283 -23.63 3.26 7.71
CA ALA A 283 -22.89 4.52 7.54
C ALA A 283 -21.54 4.34 6.81
N TYR A 284 -20.93 3.15 6.86
CA TYR A 284 -19.66 2.89 6.17
C TYR A 284 -19.77 3.06 4.66
N ALA A 285 -20.88 2.62 4.05
CA ALA A 285 -21.05 2.68 2.60
C ALA A 285 -21.12 4.14 2.11
N ASP A 286 -21.86 4.98 2.82
CA ASP A 286 -21.97 6.41 2.51
C ASP A 286 -20.63 7.13 2.74
N LEU A 287 -19.91 6.79 3.81
CA LEU A 287 -18.58 7.32 4.10
C LEU A 287 -17.58 6.92 3.01
N ALA A 288 -17.51 5.64 2.66
CA ALA A 288 -16.60 5.12 1.64
C ALA A 288 -16.87 5.74 0.27
N ALA A 289 -18.14 5.98 -0.08
CA ALA A 289 -18.52 6.61 -1.33
C ALA A 289 -18.15 8.11 -1.43
N ALA A 290 -17.81 8.76 -0.31
CA ALA A 290 -17.40 10.16 -0.30
C ALA A 290 -15.95 10.39 -0.76
N TYR A 291 -15.15 9.32 -0.88
CA TYR A 291 -13.73 9.40 -1.23
C TYR A 291 -13.40 8.54 -2.45
N ASP A 292 -12.59 9.08 -3.37
CA ASP A 292 -12.10 8.34 -4.54
C ASP A 292 -11.14 7.20 -4.12
N GLU A 293 -10.42 7.41 -3.03
CA GLU A 293 -9.56 6.43 -2.39
C GLU A 293 -9.95 6.26 -0.91
N PRO A 294 -9.94 5.03 -0.36
CA PRO A 294 -10.30 4.82 1.04
C PRO A 294 -9.45 5.67 1.99
N PRO A 295 -10.05 6.51 2.85
CA PRO A 295 -9.28 7.37 3.75
C PRO A 295 -8.61 6.55 4.86
N TYR A 296 -7.67 7.17 5.57
CA TYR A 296 -7.26 6.69 6.89
C TYR A 296 -8.20 7.21 7.97
N TYR A 297 -8.21 6.53 9.11
CA TYR A 297 -9.08 6.87 10.24
C TYR A 297 -8.24 7.17 11.47
N ARG A 298 -8.49 8.32 12.11
CA ARG A 298 -7.89 8.64 13.39
C ARG A 298 -8.84 8.21 14.51
N ILE A 299 -8.45 7.17 15.26
CA ILE A 299 -9.21 6.62 16.40
C ILE A 299 -8.31 6.71 17.62
N ASP A 300 -8.80 7.27 18.72
CA ASP A 300 -8.04 7.48 19.96
C ASP A 300 -6.70 8.24 19.75
N GLY A 301 -6.65 9.11 18.73
CA GLY A 301 -5.47 9.91 18.37
C GLY A 301 -4.44 9.19 17.48
N THR A 302 -4.62 7.89 17.22
CA THR A 302 -3.76 7.11 16.32
C THR A 302 -4.40 6.96 14.95
N VAL A 303 -3.59 7.07 13.88
CA VAL A 303 -4.05 6.93 12.50
C VAL A 303 -3.91 5.47 12.06
N TYR A 304 -5.00 4.91 11.55
CA TYR A 304 -5.10 3.53 11.07
C TYR A 304 -5.54 3.46 9.61
N ASP A 305 -5.02 2.46 8.90
CA ASP A 305 -5.58 1.97 7.65
C ASP A 305 -6.55 0.84 8.00
N ILE A 306 -7.85 1.10 7.81
CA ILE A 306 -8.93 0.14 8.08
C ILE A 306 -9.59 -0.20 6.74
N ALA A 307 -9.19 -1.33 6.18
CA ALA A 307 -9.71 -1.84 4.92
C ALA A 307 -10.86 -2.80 5.18
N VAL A 308 -12.07 -2.43 4.77
CA VAL A 308 -13.26 -3.29 4.80
C VAL A 308 -13.44 -3.91 3.41
N GLY A 309 -13.24 -5.22 3.32
CA GLY A 309 -13.48 -5.99 2.10
C GLY A 309 -14.80 -6.73 2.17
N GLU A 310 -15.62 -6.61 1.12
CA GLU A 310 -16.82 -7.42 0.90
C GLU A 310 -16.52 -8.52 -0.14
N SER A 311 -16.92 -9.74 0.17
CA SER A 311 -16.71 -10.90 -0.71
C SER A 311 -17.89 -11.12 -1.64
N ARG A 312 -17.64 -10.93 -2.94
CA ARG A 312 -18.63 -11.17 -4.00
C ARG A 312 -18.60 -12.63 -4.44
N TYR A 313 -19.16 -13.52 -3.63
CA TYR A 313 -19.13 -14.96 -3.87
C TYR A 313 -19.72 -15.38 -5.22
N ASP A 314 -20.67 -14.61 -5.76
CA ASP A 314 -21.28 -14.78 -7.08
C ASP A 314 -20.32 -14.50 -8.26
N ARG A 315 -19.12 -13.98 -7.97
CA ARG A 315 -18.08 -13.70 -8.96
C ARG A 315 -16.86 -14.61 -8.82
N LEU A 316 -16.76 -15.37 -7.74
CA LEU A 316 -15.60 -16.21 -7.46
C LEU A 316 -15.75 -17.54 -8.20
N PRO A 317 -14.79 -17.93 -9.05
CA PRO A 317 -14.88 -19.15 -9.85
C PRO A 317 -14.45 -20.39 -9.07
N VAL A 318 -14.98 -20.55 -7.85
CA VAL A 318 -14.55 -21.60 -6.92
C VAL A 318 -15.74 -22.22 -6.20
N SER A 319 -15.59 -23.48 -5.81
CA SER A 319 -16.47 -24.17 -4.85
C SER A 319 -15.63 -24.61 -3.66
N VAL A 320 -16.16 -24.44 -2.45
CA VAL A 320 -15.44 -24.75 -1.20
C VAL A 320 -16.28 -25.66 -0.33
N SER A 321 -15.69 -26.75 0.14
CA SER A 321 -16.36 -27.73 0.99
C SER A 321 -15.42 -28.27 2.08
N VAL A 322 -16.02 -28.70 3.19
CA VAL A 322 -15.33 -29.42 4.27
C VAL A 322 -16.01 -30.77 4.52
N ALA A 323 -15.23 -31.76 4.94
CA ALA A 323 -15.75 -33.06 5.35
C ALA A 323 -14.85 -33.67 6.45
N PRO A 324 -15.42 -34.31 7.48
CA PRO A 324 -14.63 -35.08 8.43
C PRO A 324 -13.96 -36.27 7.73
N SER A 325 -12.78 -36.67 8.20
CA SER A 325 -12.05 -37.81 7.67
C SER A 325 -12.74 -39.12 8.07
N GLU A 326 -12.94 -40.01 7.09
CA GLU A 326 -13.42 -41.37 7.35
C GLU A 326 -12.32 -42.26 7.95
N ASP A 327 -11.05 -41.90 7.74
CA ASP A 327 -9.88 -42.70 8.12
C ASP A 327 -9.32 -42.32 9.50
N ALA A 328 -9.62 -41.12 10.00
CA ALA A 328 -9.08 -40.59 11.25
C ALA A 328 -10.10 -39.75 12.05
N ALA A 329 -10.31 -40.12 13.31
CA ALA A 329 -11.36 -39.56 14.18
C ALA A 329 -11.21 -38.06 14.53
N ARG A 330 -10.04 -37.45 14.30
CA ARG A 330 -9.76 -36.03 14.60
C ARG A 330 -9.16 -35.30 13.42
N GLU A 331 -9.54 -35.69 12.21
CA GLU A 331 -9.10 -35.03 10.99
C GLU A 331 -10.29 -34.61 10.14
N PHE A 332 -10.15 -33.51 9.40
CA PHE A 332 -11.10 -33.10 8.37
C PHE A 332 -10.36 -32.54 7.16
N SER A 333 -10.95 -32.66 5.98
CA SER A 333 -10.41 -32.12 4.75
C SER A 333 -11.17 -30.87 4.33
N LEU A 334 -10.43 -29.85 3.89
CA LEU A 334 -10.94 -28.66 3.21
C LEU A 334 -10.54 -28.75 1.74
N THR A 335 -11.52 -28.71 0.86
CA THR A 335 -11.33 -28.79 -0.60
C THR A 335 -11.80 -27.49 -1.25
N VAL A 336 -10.98 -26.96 -2.15
CA VAL A 336 -11.31 -25.83 -3.02
C VAL A 336 -11.16 -26.28 -4.47
N ALA A 337 -12.30 -26.41 -5.15
CA ALA A 337 -12.37 -26.78 -6.55
C ALA A 337 -12.53 -25.54 -7.43
N VAL A 338 -11.87 -25.54 -8.59
CA VAL A 338 -12.10 -24.54 -9.63
C VAL A 338 -13.48 -24.79 -10.25
N ALA A 339 -14.37 -23.81 -10.14
CA ALA A 339 -15.75 -23.88 -10.61
C ALA A 339 -16.09 -22.61 -11.42
N PRO A 340 -15.64 -22.52 -12.69
CA PRO A 340 -15.85 -21.34 -13.55
C PRO A 340 -17.32 -20.93 -13.67
N GLU A 341 -18.22 -21.91 -13.62
CA GLU A 341 -19.68 -21.73 -13.69
C GLU A 341 -20.29 -20.98 -12.50
N ASN A 342 -19.57 -20.86 -11.38
CA ASN A 342 -20.01 -20.07 -10.24
C ASN A 342 -19.82 -18.57 -10.46
N ALA A 343 -18.96 -18.16 -11.40
CA ALA A 343 -18.74 -16.76 -11.70
C ALA A 343 -19.81 -16.25 -12.68
N ALA A 344 -20.34 -15.04 -12.41
CA ALA A 344 -21.32 -14.39 -13.28
C ALA A 344 -20.82 -14.05 -14.70
N ALA A 345 -19.50 -14.14 -14.96
CA ALA A 345 -18.87 -13.84 -16.25
C ALA A 345 -18.17 -15.08 -16.80
N ASP A 346 -17.95 -15.12 -18.12
CA ASP A 346 -17.11 -16.13 -18.74
C ASP A 346 -15.66 -15.94 -18.27
N VAL A 347 -15.21 -16.79 -17.36
CA VAL A 347 -13.86 -16.75 -16.79
C VAL A 347 -12.99 -17.85 -17.37
N THR A 348 -11.69 -17.59 -17.42
CA THR A 348 -10.68 -18.53 -17.93
C THR A 348 -9.47 -18.53 -17.02
N GLY A 349 -8.78 -19.67 -16.97
CA GLY A 349 -7.56 -19.82 -16.19
C GLY A 349 -6.35 -19.09 -16.81
N PRO A 350 -5.16 -19.26 -16.22
CA PRO A 350 -4.92 -20.04 -14.99
C PRO A 350 -5.64 -19.42 -13.78
N TYR A 351 -6.09 -20.29 -12.86
CA TYR A 351 -6.69 -19.87 -11.59
C TYR A 351 -5.61 -19.91 -10.52
N THR A 352 -5.08 -18.74 -10.16
CA THR A 352 -3.98 -18.67 -9.21
C THR A 352 -4.52 -18.41 -7.81
N PHE A 353 -4.28 -19.37 -6.92
CA PHE A 353 -4.61 -19.33 -5.51
C PHE A 353 -3.42 -18.83 -4.72
N ARG A 354 -3.68 -17.97 -3.75
CA ARG A 354 -2.66 -17.53 -2.79
C ARG A 354 -3.22 -17.42 -1.38
N SER A 355 -2.41 -17.79 -0.42
CA SER A 355 -2.70 -17.62 1.00
C SER A 355 -1.40 -17.59 1.79
N ARG A 356 -1.38 -16.86 2.90
CA ARG A 356 -0.21 -16.80 3.78
C ARG A 356 -0.17 -17.99 4.73
N GLY A 357 1.02 -18.56 4.89
CA GLY A 357 1.30 -19.71 5.74
C GLY A 357 0.99 -21.06 5.10
N ALA A 358 -0.20 -21.24 4.52
CA ALA A 358 -0.58 -22.50 3.86
C ALA A 358 -1.71 -22.31 2.83
N LEU A 359 -1.80 -23.26 1.89
CA LEU A 359 -2.93 -23.43 0.98
C LEU A 359 -3.81 -24.63 1.40
N PRO A 360 -5.15 -24.53 1.33
CA PRO A 360 -5.93 -23.33 0.99
C PRO A 360 -5.71 -22.18 1.98
N THR A 361 -5.59 -22.48 3.28
CA THR A 361 -5.36 -21.47 4.33
C THR A 361 -4.74 -22.10 5.59
N ALA A 362 -4.01 -21.32 6.37
CA ALA A 362 -3.71 -21.73 7.76
C ALA A 362 -4.97 -21.61 8.62
N LEU A 363 -5.24 -22.62 9.46
CA LEU A 363 -6.41 -22.69 10.35
C LEU A 363 -5.97 -22.92 11.80
N TRP A 364 -6.73 -22.37 12.74
CA TRP A 364 -6.46 -22.45 14.18
C TRP A 364 -7.77 -22.47 14.99
N VAL A 365 -7.72 -22.99 16.21
CA VAL A 365 -8.80 -22.90 17.20
C VAL A 365 -8.36 -22.07 18.39
N PHE A 366 -9.33 -21.45 19.06
CA PHE A 366 -9.13 -20.73 20.31
C PHE A 366 -9.65 -21.56 21.48
N ASP A 367 -8.79 -21.80 22.46
CA ASP A 367 -9.11 -22.58 23.66
C ASP A 367 -8.41 -21.93 24.86
N GLU A 368 -9.16 -21.65 25.93
CA GLU A 368 -8.66 -21.01 27.16
C GLU A 368 -7.85 -19.70 26.95
N GLY A 369 -8.13 -18.96 25.87
CA GLY A 369 -7.42 -17.73 25.51
C GLY A 369 -6.09 -17.96 24.79
N GLU A 370 -5.76 -19.19 24.46
CA GLU A 370 -4.62 -19.54 23.62
C GLU A 370 -5.06 -19.97 22.23
N ARG A 371 -4.28 -19.58 21.23
CA ARG A 371 -4.50 -20.00 19.86
C ARG A 371 -3.67 -21.23 19.52
N ARG A 372 -4.36 -22.26 19.04
CA ARG A 372 -3.76 -23.55 18.72
C ARG A 372 -3.86 -23.82 17.22
N PRO A 373 -2.74 -23.91 16.50
CA PRO A 373 -2.80 -24.18 15.08
C PRO A 373 -3.26 -25.60 14.77
N LEU A 374 -4.03 -25.74 13.69
CA LEU A 374 -4.38 -27.04 13.15
C LEU A 374 -3.24 -27.50 12.23
N GLU A 375 -2.74 -28.70 12.47
CA GLU A 375 -1.64 -29.28 11.69
C GLU A 375 -2.18 -29.78 10.35
N ILE A 376 -1.50 -29.43 9.24
CA ILE A 376 -1.82 -29.99 7.92
C ILE A 376 -1.05 -31.28 7.75
N VAL A 377 -1.74 -32.41 7.70
CA VAL A 377 -1.15 -33.76 7.66
C VAL A 377 -1.07 -34.36 6.24
N ASP A 378 -1.92 -33.89 5.33
CA ASP A 378 -1.92 -34.26 3.91
C ASP A 378 -2.33 -33.07 3.04
N THR A 379 -1.76 -32.99 1.84
CA THR A 379 -2.13 -31.99 0.82
C THR A 379 -2.16 -32.62 -0.57
N ARG A 380 -3.18 -32.28 -1.37
CA ARG A 380 -3.30 -32.68 -2.78
C ARG A 380 -3.57 -31.45 -3.64
N GLY A 381 -3.02 -31.43 -4.86
CA GLY A 381 -3.13 -30.27 -5.75
C GLY A 381 -2.33 -29.04 -5.29
N VAL A 382 -1.37 -29.23 -4.38
CA VAL A 382 -0.41 -28.20 -3.93
C VAL A 382 0.99 -28.70 -4.26
N GLU A 383 1.52 -28.26 -5.38
CA GLU A 383 2.85 -28.62 -5.90
C GLU A 383 3.86 -27.48 -5.75
N GLY A 384 3.36 -26.26 -5.49
CA GLY A 384 4.13 -25.05 -5.26
C GLY A 384 5.11 -25.17 -4.09
N THR A 385 6.17 -24.36 -4.14
CA THR A 385 7.17 -24.35 -3.07
C THR A 385 6.54 -23.76 -1.82
N GLN A 386 6.45 -24.56 -0.74
CA GLN A 386 6.05 -24.03 0.55
C GLN A 386 7.00 -22.89 0.94
N PRO A 387 6.49 -21.76 1.45
CA PRO A 387 7.34 -20.63 1.77
C PRO A 387 8.38 -21.02 2.83
N ASN A 388 9.65 -20.70 2.57
CA ASN A 388 10.76 -20.95 3.51
C ASN A 388 10.63 -20.16 4.82
N ARG A 389 9.75 -19.16 4.86
CA ARG A 389 9.37 -18.41 6.05
C ARG A 389 7.93 -18.72 6.42
N SER A 390 7.66 -18.83 7.72
CA SER A 390 6.32 -19.13 8.22
C SER A 390 5.26 -18.10 7.82
N ASP A 391 5.64 -16.85 7.53
CA ASP A 391 4.77 -15.74 7.10
C ASP A 391 4.72 -15.52 5.58
N GLY A 392 5.39 -16.39 4.81
CA GLY A 392 5.41 -16.30 3.36
C GLY A 392 4.06 -16.67 2.73
N GLU A 393 3.88 -16.21 1.49
CA GLU A 393 2.69 -16.50 0.70
C GLU A 393 2.90 -17.82 -0.05
N ALA A 394 2.03 -18.80 0.21
CA ALA A 394 1.92 -20.00 -0.58
C ALA A 394 1.08 -19.68 -1.82
N LEU A 395 1.51 -20.17 -2.98
CA LEU A 395 0.90 -19.89 -4.28
C LEU A 395 0.81 -21.18 -5.09
N GLU A 396 -0.34 -21.38 -5.74
CA GLU A 396 -0.60 -22.50 -6.63
C GLU A 396 -1.43 -22.03 -7.82
N SER A 397 -1.21 -22.60 -9.01
CA SER A 397 -2.03 -22.29 -10.18
C SER A 397 -2.67 -23.55 -10.73
N LEU A 398 -3.99 -23.55 -10.80
CA LEU A 398 -4.80 -24.67 -11.23
C LEU A 398 -5.43 -24.41 -12.61
N ASP A 399 -5.62 -25.49 -13.38
CA ASP A 399 -6.43 -25.46 -14.59
C ASP A 399 -7.93 -25.60 -14.23
N ALA A 400 -8.79 -25.52 -15.25
CA ALA A 400 -10.20 -25.86 -15.05
C ALA A 400 -10.33 -27.35 -14.68
N ASP A 401 -11.28 -27.67 -13.81
CA ASP A 401 -11.56 -29.01 -13.27
C ASP A 401 -10.54 -29.54 -12.22
N ASP A 402 -9.50 -28.77 -11.89
CA ASP A 402 -8.58 -29.10 -10.82
C ASP A 402 -9.09 -28.62 -9.45
N GLU A 403 -8.56 -29.22 -8.39
CA GLU A 403 -8.85 -28.86 -7.00
C GLU A 403 -7.59 -28.90 -6.13
N LEU A 404 -7.62 -28.13 -5.05
CA LEU A 404 -6.64 -28.19 -3.97
C LEU A 404 -7.34 -28.68 -2.69
N THR A 405 -6.72 -29.63 -2.00
CA THR A 405 -7.24 -30.20 -0.76
C THR A 405 -6.16 -30.20 0.32
N ALA A 406 -6.52 -29.81 1.54
CA ALA A 406 -5.69 -29.97 2.72
C ALA A 406 -6.45 -30.69 3.83
N THR A 407 -5.81 -31.67 4.46
CA THR A 407 -6.36 -32.39 5.62
C THR A 407 -5.73 -31.84 6.89
N TYR A 408 -6.58 -31.40 7.81
CA TYR A 408 -6.21 -30.78 9.08
C TYR A 408 -6.45 -31.75 10.23
N ALA A 409 -5.44 -31.91 11.09
CA ALA A 409 -5.56 -32.61 12.36
C ALA A 409 -5.96 -31.64 13.48
N VAL A 410 -7.01 -31.99 14.21
CA VAL A 410 -7.46 -31.31 15.42
C VAL A 410 -6.63 -31.81 16.60
N PRO A 411 -6.06 -30.92 17.44
CA PRO A 411 -5.23 -31.33 18.56
C PRO A 411 -5.91 -32.38 19.44
N SER A 412 -5.20 -33.46 19.77
CA SER A 412 -5.76 -34.62 20.48
C SER A 412 -6.14 -34.31 21.93
N ASP A 413 -5.53 -33.28 22.51
CA ASP A 413 -5.78 -32.74 23.83
C ASP A 413 -6.82 -31.61 23.85
N LEU A 414 -7.37 -31.21 22.68
CA LEU A 414 -8.47 -30.26 22.62
C LEU A 414 -9.72 -30.90 23.28
N PRO A 415 -10.33 -30.25 24.29
CA PRO A 415 -11.53 -30.75 24.96
C PRO A 415 -12.71 -30.96 24.00
N ALA A 416 -13.70 -31.73 24.45
CA ALA A 416 -14.97 -31.82 23.75
C ALA A 416 -15.68 -30.46 23.79
N GLY A 417 -16.21 -30.04 22.64
CA GLY A 417 -16.78 -28.70 22.48
C GLY A 417 -16.87 -28.28 21.02
N THR A 418 -17.41 -27.07 20.82
CA THR A 418 -17.53 -26.44 19.50
C THR A 418 -16.57 -25.28 19.41
N TYR A 419 -15.76 -25.27 18.34
CA TYR A 419 -14.71 -24.29 18.08
C TYR A 419 -14.93 -23.67 16.70
N ALA A 420 -14.57 -22.40 16.55
CA ALA A 420 -14.60 -21.72 15.26
C ALA A 420 -13.17 -21.54 14.73
N SER A 421 -12.96 -21.87 13.46
CA SER A 421 -11.73 -21.58 12.75
C SER A 421 -12.01 -20.77 11.49
N ARG A 422 -11.30 -19.67 11.29
CA ARG A 422 -11.55 -18.78 10.16
C ARG A 422 -10.48 -18.96 9.10
N GLY A 423 -10.90 -18.97 7.84
CA GLY A 423 -10.03 -19.11 6.69
C GLY A 423 -10.18 -17.94 5.73
N LEU A 424 -9.12 -17.64 4.99
CA LEU A 424 -9.17 -16.69 3.87
C LEU A 424 -8.12 -17.08 2.85
N PHE A 425 -8.51 -17.19 1.59
CA PHE A 425 -7.58 -17.26 0.46
C PHE A 425 -7.98 -16.25 -0.61
N PHE A 426 -7.03 -15.91 -1.47
CA PHE A 426 -7.29 -15.11 -2.67
C PHE A 426 -7.21 -16.02 -3.88
N VAL A 427 -8.01 -15.69 -4.89
CA VAL A 427 -7.98 -16.31 -6.20
C VAL A 427 -7.94 -15.23 -7.27
N SER A 428 -7.13 -15.42 -8.31
CA SER A 428 -7.12 -14.58 -9.51
C SER A 428 -7.40 -15.39 -10.75
N TRP A 429 -8.09 -14.80 -11.72
CA TRP A 429 -8.53 -15.43 -12.96
C TRP A 429 -8.59 -14.42 -14.11
N ASN A 430 -8.74 -14.89 -15.34
CA ASN A 430 -8.85 -14.03 -16.52
C ASN A 430 -10.29 -13.92 -17.00
N VAL A 431 -10.66 -12.76 -17.53
CA VAL A 431 -11.90 -12.55 -18.29
C VAL A 431 -11.53 -12.18 -19.72
N PRO A 432 -12.05 -12.86 -20.75
CA PRO A 432 -11.71 -12.58 -22.15
C PRO A 432 -11.92 -11.11 -22.52
N GLY A 433 -10.88 -10.50 -23.09
CA GLY A 433 -10.90 -9.10 -23.52
C GLY A 433 -10.73 -8.08 -22.38
N GLN A 434 -10.45 -8.51 -21.15
CA GLN A 434 -10.15 -7.65 -20.02
C GLN A 434 -8.69 -7.80 -19.59
N THR A 435 -8.04 -6.66 -19.38
CA THR A 435 -6.72 -6.58 -18.76
C THR A 435 -6.74 -5.42 -17.76
N PRO A 436 -6.22 -5.60 -16.53
CA PRO A 436 -5.55 -6.78 -15.97
C PRO A 436 -6.50 -7.96 -15.65
N SER A 437 -5.93 -9.08 -15.19
CA SER A 437 -6.68 -10.22 -14.63
C SER A 437 -7.55 -9.78 -13.44
N GLU A 438 -8.67 -10.46 -13.25
CA GLU A 438 -9.58 -10.26 -12.12
C GLU A 438 -9.08 -11.02 -10.88
N SER A 439 -9.51 -10.58 -9.71
CA SER A 439 -9.17 -11.25 -8.45
C SER A 439 -10.23 -11.05 -7.37
N GLY A 440 -10.25 -11.95 -6.40
CA GLY A 440 -11.18 -11.90 -5.27
C GLY A 440 -10.66 -12.67 -4.06
N VAL A 441 -11.36 -12.46 -2.94
CA VAL A 441 -11.10 -13.11 -1.66
C VAL A 441 -12.25 -14.06 -1.31
N TYR A 442 -11.93 -15.21 -0.75
CA TYR A 442 -12.90 -16.16 -0.21
C TYR A 442 -12.64 -16.36 1.29
N PRO A 443 -13.22 -15.52 2.15
CA PRO A 443 -13.26 -15.75 3.59
C PRO A 443 -14.35 -16.74 3.98
N PHE A 444 -14.13 -17.49 5.05
CA PHE A 444 -15.08 -18.46 5.58
C PHE A 444 -14.80 -18.76 7.05
N GLU A 445 -15.78 -19.37 7.71
CA GLU A 445 -15.65 -19.96 9.04
C GLU A 445 -15.92 -21.47 8.95
N VAL A 446 -15.12 -22.25 9.66
CA VAL A 446 -15.31 -23.68 9.88
C VAL A 446 -15.68 -23.87 11.34
N THR A 447 -16.89 -24.35 11.59
CA THR A 447 -17.31 -24.82 12.91
C THR A 447 -16.83 -26.25 13.08
N ILE A 448 -16.08 -26.50 14.15
CA ILE A 448 -15.45 -27.79 14.47
C ILE A 448 -16.04 -28.27 15.78
N THR A 449 -16.77 -29.38 15.75
CA THR A 449 -17.38 -29.98 16.96
C THR A 449 -16.66 -31.28 17.31
N VAL A 450 -16.05 -31.29 18.50
CA VAL A 450 -15.31 -32.43 19.06
C VAL A 450 -16.20 -33.15 20.08
N GLY A 451 -16.56 -34.41 19.80
CA GLY A 451 -17.41 -35.27 20.64
C GLY A 451 -16.69 -36.09 21.70
#